data_AF-A0A969F3X2-F1
#
_entry.id   AF-A0A969F3X2-F1
#
_cell.length_a   1.000
_cell.length_b   1.000
_cell.length_c   1.000
_cell.angle_alpha   90.00
_cell.angle_beta   90.00
_cell.angle_gamma   90.00
#
_symmetry.space_group_name_H-M   'P 1'
#
loop_
_entity.id
_entity.type
_entity.pdbx_description
1 polymer ?
#
loop_
_entity_poly.entity_id
_entity_poly.type
_entity_poly.pdbx_seq_one_letter_code
_entity_poly.pdbx_strand_id
1 'polypeptide(L)'
;MLCAGLDPIPERFPAQFSPDAAGCLAFCRQLVDAVAAEVCAFKPQIAHFGALGAENELAELIAYIHQRHPSVPVILDAKRGDIGSTAARYACEAFSRYGADAVTVNPFLGPDSVVPFLEWTDRGVVVLCRTSNPDGGWIQGEASDPEPVYMRIAKAAVGWNTAGNVMLVTGATYPAELARIRTAAPDVPFLVPGIGSQGGDIDAAVAAGLDDQGRGLVVNVSRDIMYASAGEDFAQGALAAARRYKLAINKARERSLRQQAAPRQVSDRYANHLNINRLGSLSFVISITIGGSASAAAWGTLPAFRK
;
A
#
# COMPACT_ATOMS: atom_id res chain seq x y z
N MET A 1 -6.63 -5.25 5.32
CA MET A 1 -5.87 -4.73 4.16
C MET A 1 -6.77 -4.31 3.01
N LEU A 2 -7.93 -4.93 2.76
CA LEU A 2 -8.86 -4.43 1.74
C LEU A 2 -9.48 -3.09 2.14
N CYS A 3 -9.44 -2.10 1.26
CA CYS A 3 -10.13 -0.82 1.39
C CYS A 3 -11.18 -0.70 0.27
N ALA A 4 -12.41 -0.35 0.61
CA ALA A 4 -13.45 -0.06 -0.38
C ALA A 4 -13.44 1.42 -0.73
N GLY A 5 -13.19 1.72 -2.01
CA GLY A 5 -13.37 3.07 -2.54
C GLY A 5 -14.85 3.41 -2.71
N LEU A 6 -15.23 4.65 -2.41
CA LEU A 6 -16.58 5.17 -2.60
C LEU A 6 -16.53 6.31 -3.62
N ASP A 7 -16.68 5.94 -4.88
CA ASP A 7 -16.53 6.78 -6.06
C ASP A 7 -17.84 6.76 -6.89
N PRO A 8 -18.96 7.28 -6.35
CA PRO A 8 -20.28 7.15 -6.95
C PRO A 8 -20.39 7.84 -8.33
N ILE A 9 -21.04 7.13 -9.27
CA ILE A 9 -21.32 7.50 -10.65
C ILE A 9 -22.83 7.28 -10.84
N PRO A 10 -23.65 8.35 -10.83
CA PRO A 10 -25.11 8.25 -10.90
C PRO A 10 -25.64 7.41 -12.06
N GLU A 11 -24.97 7.46 -13.21
CA GLU A 11 -25.34 6.73 -14.42
C GLU A 11 -25.23 5.20 -14.25
N ARG A 12 -24.59 4.74 -13.18
CA ARG A 12 -24.39 3.32 -12.86
C ARG A 12 -25.20 2.87 -11.65
N PHE A 13 -26.02 3.74 -11.08
CA PHE A 13 -26.86 3.35 -9.96
C PHE A 13 -27.93 2.36 -10.41
N PRO A 14 -28.22 1.33 -9.59
CA PRO A 14 -29.43 0.53 -9.76
C PRO A 14 -30.68 1.42 -9.79
N ALA A 15 -31.70 0.99 -10.53
CA ALA A 15 -32.90 1.79 -10.83
C ALA A 15 -33.67 2.29 -9.59
N GLN A 16 -33.48 1.64 -8.43
CA GLN A 16 -34.09 2.04 -7.16
C GLN A 16 -33.47 3.30 -6.51
N PHE A 17 -32.35 3.82 -7.05
CA PHE A 17 -31.72 5.04 -6.56
C PHE A 17 -31.84 6.17 -7.58
N SER A 18 -32.16 7.37 -7.11
CA SER A 18 -32.14 8.58 -7.93
C SER A 18 -30.71 8.95 -8.34
N PRO A 19 -30.49 9.49 -9.55
CA PRO A 19 -29.18 9.94 -9.99
C PRO A 19 -28.84 11.35 -9.46
N ASP A 20 -29.05 11.58 -8.17
CA ASP A 20 -28.84 12.86 -7.49
C ASP A 20 -28.09 12.68 -6.15
N ALA A 21 -27.90 13.76 -5.40
CA ALA A 21 -27.20 13.73 -4.12
C ALA A 21 -27.85 12.77 -3.11
N ALA A 22 -29.19 12.77 -3.01
CA ALA A 22 -29.93 11.90 -2.10
C ALA A 22 -29.77 10.42 -2.46
N GLY A 23 -29.86 10.08 -3.75
CA GLY A 23 -29.66 8.72 -4.22
C GLY A 23 -28.20 8.26 -4.08
N CYS A 24 -27.24 9.17 -4.26
CA CYS A 24 -25.83 8.92 -3.99
C CYS A 24 -25.59 8.51 -2.53
N LEU A 25 -26.15 9.26 -1.57
CA LEU A 25 -26.08 8.93 -0.15
C LEU A 25 -26.73 7.57 0.15
N ALA A 26 -27.95 7.35 -0.35
CA ALA A 26 -28.69 6.12 -0.13
C ALA A 26 -27.94 4.88 -0.69
N PHE A 27 -27.41 5.00 -1.90
CA PHE A 27 -26.60 3.97 -2.54
C PHE A 27 -25.34 3.66 -1.72
N CYS A 28 -24.59 4.70 -1.33
CA CYS A 28 -23.36 4.52 -0.57
C CYS A 28 -23.61 3.94 0.83
N ARG A 29 -24.68 4.33 1.53
CA ARG A 29 -25.05 3.75 2.84
C ARG A 29 -25.30 2.25 2.76
N GLN A 30 -26.14 1.83 1.81
CA GLN A 30 -26.44 0.41 1.63
C GLN A 30 -25.19 -0.38 1.22
N LEU A 31 -24.33 0.19 0.37
CA LEU A 31 -23.05 -0.41 0.01
C LEU A 31 -22.12 -0.56 1.23
N VAL A 32 -21.99 0.49 2.05
CA VAL A 32 -21.18 0.48 3.28
C VAL A 32 -21.64 -0.64 4.21
N ASP A 33 -22.93 -0.73 4.49
CA ASP A 33 -23.48 -1.76 5.38
C ASP A 33 -23.25 -3.17 4.84
N ALA A 34 -23.32 -3.35 3.52
CA ALA A 34 -23.07 -4.64 2.90
C ALA A 34 -21.62 -5.10 3.06
N VAL A 35 -20.63 -4.19 3.03
CA VAL A 35 -19.20 -4.56 2.90
C VAL A 35 -18.33 -4.26 4.12
N ALA A 36 -18.84 -3.54 5.13
CA ALA A 36 -18.03 -3.05 6.25
C ALA A 36 -17.25 -4.16 7.00
N ALA A 37 -17.82 -5.36 7.14
CA ALA A 37 -17.16 -6.50 7.79
C ALA A 37 -15.96 -7.08 6.99
N GLU A 38 -15.83 -6.70 5.71
CA GLU A 38 -14.82 -7.23 4.80
C GLU A 38 -13.66 -6.26 4.54
N VAL A 39 -13.78 -5.01 5.00
CA VAL A 39 -12.82 -3.94 4.72
C VAL A 39 -12.10 -3.47 5.98
N CYS A 40 -10.92 -2.90 5.82
CA CYS A 40 -10.18 -2.23 6.88
C CYS A 40 -10.23 -0.70 6.78
N ALA A 41 -10.81 -0.16 5.71
CA ALA A 41 -11.05 1.27 5.54
C ALA A 41 -12.11 1.50 4.46
N PHE A 42 -12.80 2.63 4.54
CA PHE A 42 -13.53 3.22 3.42
C PHE A 42 -12.75 4.41 2.88
N LYS A 43 -12.81 4.63 1.56
CA LYS A 43 -12.09 5.73 0.91
C LYS A 43 -12.97 6.51 -0.07
N PRO A 44 -13.83 7.44 0.40
CA PRO A 44 -14.61 8.29 -0.48
C PRO A 44 -13.73 9.23 -1.31
N GLN A 45 -14.04 9.37 -2.59
CA GLN A 45 -13.37 10.31 -3.49
C GLN A 45 -14.22 11.59 -3.63
N ILE A 46 -13.73 12.68 -3.06
CA ILE A 46 -14.49 13.93 -2.93
C ILE A 46 -15.00 14.49 -4.27
N ALA A 47 -14.26 14.26 -5.36
CA ALA A 47 -14.64 14.74 -6.69
C ALA A 47 -15.99 14.17 -7.17
N HIS A 48 -16.30 12.92 -6.84
CA HIS A 48 -17.58 12.28 -7.23
C HIS A 48 -18.77 12.90 -6.50
N PHE A 49 -18.58 13.32 -5.24
CA PHE A 49 -19.62 13.99 -4.46
C PHE A 49 -19.75 15.47 -4.88
N GLY A 50 -18.63 16.18 -5.03
CA GLY A 50 -18.64 17.59 -5.42
C GLY A 50 -19.24 17.83 -6.81
N ALA A 51 -19.04 16.91 -7.76
CA ALA A 51 -19.66 16.99 -9.09
C ALA A 51 -21.20 16.95 -9.04
N LEU A 52 -21.79 16.46 -7.94
CA LEU A 52 -23.23 16.37 -7.72
C LEU A 52 -23.76 17.44 -6.75
N GLY A 53 -22.90 18.33 -6.25
CA GLY A 53 -23.26 19.22 -5.13
C GLY A 53 -23.59 18.45 -3.84
N ALA A 54 -23.04 17.25 -3.69
CA ALA A 54 -23.35 16.30 -2.62
C ALA A 54 -22.36 16.39 -1.44
N GLU A 55 -21.82 17.59 -1.16
CA GLU A 55 -20.84 17.76 -0.09
C GLU A 55 -21.44 17.54 1.30
N ASN A 56 -22.72 17.86 1.50
CA ASN A 56 -23.39 17.59 2.77
C ASN A 56 -23.61 16.09 2.95
N GLU A 57 -23.98 15.39 1.89
CA GLU A 57 -24.17 13.95 1.84
C GLU A 57 -22.84 13.19 2.05
N LEU A 58 -21.73 13.72 1.55
CA LEU A 58 -20.41 13.19 1.88
C LEU A 58 -20.13 13.28 3.38
N ALA A 59 -20.38 14.44 4.01
CA ALA A 59 -20.20 14.58 5.45
C ALA A 59 -21.13 13.64 6.24
N GLU A 60 -22.39 13.52 5.81
CA GLU A 60 -23.38 12.62 6.40
C GLU A 60 -22.98 11.14 6.23
N LEU A 61 -22.41 10.75 5.10
CA LEU A 61 -21.93 9.40 4.83
C LEU A 61 -20.75 9.04 5.74
N ILE A 62 -19.79 9.96 5.94
CA ILE A 62 -18.65 9.72 6.82
C ILE A 62 -19.12 9.57 8.27
N ALA A 63 -19.99 10.48 8.73
CA ALA A 63 -20.60 10.38 10.06
C ALA A 63 -21.38 9.06 10.24
N TYR A 64 -22.10 8.61 9.20
CA TYR A 64 -22.79 7.33 9.20
C TYR A 64 -21.82 6.15 9.36
N ILE A 65 -20.70 6.14 8.64
CA ILE A 65 -19.67 5.10 8.77
C ILE A 65 -19.14 5.05 10.21
N HIS A 66 -18.79 6.19 10.81
CA HIS A 66 -18.29 6.23 12.19
C HIS A 66 -19.34 5.78 13.21
N GLN A 67 -20.61 6.15 13.00
CA GLN A 67 -21.68 5.75 13.90
C GLN A 67 -21.95 4.24 13.81
N ARG A 68 -21.98 3.69 12.61
CA ARG A 68 -22.45 2.31 12.36
C ARG A 68 -21.34 1.27 12.40
N HIS A 69 -20.13 1.68 12.03
CA HIS A 69 -18.93 0.84 11.88
C HIS A 69 -17.71 1.54 12.51
N PRO A 70 -17.72 1.87 13.82
CA PRO A 70 -16.73 2.74 14.47
C PRO A 70 -15.29 2.22 14.41
N SER A 71 -15.08 0.93 14.12
CA SER A 71 -13.74 0.34 13.96
C SER A 71 -13.17 0.48 12.55
N VAL A 72 -13.92 1.02 11.58
CA VAL A 72 -13.51 1.15 10.19
C VAL A 72 -13.18 2.60 9.89
N PRO A 73 -11.89 2.97 9.76
CA PRO A 73 -11.49 4.33 9.47
C PRO A 73 -11.90 4.77 8.06
N VAL A 74 -12.03 6.08 7.89
CA VAL A 74 -12.34 6.75 6.62
C VAL A 74 -11.14 7.55 6.14
N ILE A 75 -10.67 7.21 4.94
CA ILE A 75 -9.62 7.94 4.23
C ILE A 75 -10.27 8.83 3.16
N LEU A 76 -10.35 10.13 3.41
CA LEU A 76 -10.87 11.07 2.42
C LEU A 76 -9.85 11.26 1.29
N ASP A 77 -10.20 10.79 0.09
CA ASP A 77 -9.33 10.94 -1.06
C ASP A 77 -9.60 12.30 -1.74
N ALA A 78 -8.92 13.35 -1.26
CA ALA A 78 -9.12 14.73 -1.70
C ALA A 78 -7.93 15.35 -2.47
N LYS A 79 -6.76 14.73 -2.40
CA LYS A 79 -5.49 15.13 -3.06
C LYS A 79 -5.18 16.63 -2.92
N ARG A 80 -5.47 17.20 -1.74
CA ARG A 80 -5.29 18.63 -1.47
C ARG A 80 -3.81 19.00 -1.48
N GLY A 81 -3.50 20.23 -1.89
CA GLY A 81 -2.14 20.77 -1.88
C GLY A 81 -2.18 22.25 -2.22
N ASP A 82 -1.78 23.07 -1.26
CA ASP A 82 -1.66 24.54 -1.34
C ASP A 82 -0.63 24.99 -0.30
N ILE A 83 -0.31 26.26 -0.15
CA ILE A 83 0.68 26.72 0.83
C ILE A 83 0.05 27.40 2.05
N GLY A 84 0.73 27.29 3.20
CA GLY A 84 0.45 28.07 4.40
C GLY A 84 -1.00 28.01 4.88
N SER A 85 -1.63 29.18 5.04
CA SER A 85 -2.98 29.30 5.61
C SER A 85 -4.08 28.64 4.75
N THR A 86 -3.88 28.51 3.44
CA THR A 86 -4.83 27.82 2.57
C THR A 86 -4.79 26.31 2.79
N ALA A 87 -3.60 25.72 2.91
CA ALA A 87 -3.46 24.31 3.28
C ALA A 87 -4.09 24.00 4.65
N ALA A 88 -3.97 24.92 5.63
CA ALA A 88 -4.65 24.77 6.91
C ALA A 88 -6.19 24.75 6.78
N ARG A 89 -6.77 25.48 5.81
CA ARG A 89 -8.22 25.40 5.52
C ARG A 89 -8.60 24.07 4.91
N TYR A 90 -7.77 23.48 4.06
CA TYR A 90 -7.99 22.13 3.55
C TYR A 90 -7.86 21.05 4.63
N ALA A 91 -6.94 21.19 5.59
CA ALA A 91 -6.87 20.30 6.75
C ALA A 91 -8.16 20.39 7.59
N CYS A 92 -8.64 21.61 7.86
CA CYS A 92 -9.92 21.82 8.57
C CYS A 92 -11.12 21.27 7.79
N GLU A 93 -11.16 21.42 6.45
CA GLU A 93 -12.17 20.80 5.60
C GLU A 93 -12.18 19.27 5.80
N ALA A 94 -11.02 18.62 5.70
CA ALA A 94 -10.93 17.16 5.79
C ALA A 94 -11.28 16.62 7.18
N PHE A 95 -10.70 17.21 8.23
CA PHE A 95 -10.76 16.63 9.57
C PHE A 95 -11.90 17.18 10.43
N SER A 96 -12.24 18.47 10.30
CA SER A 96 -13.32 19.08 11.09
C SER A 96 -14.67 19.03 10.40
N ARG A 97 -14.74 19.43 9.12
CA ARG A 97 -16.02 19.47 8.38
C ARG A 97 -16.48 18.06 8.01
N TYR A 98 -15.60 17.28 7.40
CA TYR A 98 -15.93 15.93 6.95
C TYR A 98 -15.70 14.86 8.02
N GLY A 99 -14.89 15.15 9.05
CA GLY A 99 -14.61 14.18 10.12
C GLY A 99 -13.69 13.03 9.71
N ALA A 100 -12.98 13.12 8.58
CA ALA A 100 -12.19 12.01 8.08
C ALA A 100 -11.05 11.61 9.03
N ASP A 101 -10.69 10.32 9.06
CA ASP A 101 -9.58 9.83 9.88
C ASP A 101 -8.23 10.03 9.20
N ALA A 102 -8.22 10.07 7.87
CA ALA A 102 -7.06 10.42 7.08
C ALA A 102 -7.43 11.15 5.80
N VAL A 103 -6.48 11.87 5.19
CA VAL A 103 -6.69 12.58 3.91
C VAL A 103 -5.54 12.39 2.95
N THR A 104 -5.84 12.26 1.64
CA THR A 104 -4.79 12.26 0.61
C THR A 104 -4.32 13.68 0.29
N VAL A 105 -3.00 13.88 0.19
CA VAL A 105 -2.37 15.19 -0.08
C VAL A 105 -1.34 15.12 -1.19
N ASN A 106 -1.24 16.20 -1.97
CA ASN A 106 -0.28 16.34 -3.05
C ASN A 106 0.95 17.15 -2.56
N PRO A 107 2.16 16.54 -2.52
CA PRO A 107 3.36 17.20 -2.00
C PRO A 107 4.07 18.08 -3.04
N PHE A 108 3.50 18.28 -4.23
CA PHE A 108 4.19 18.92 -5.36
C PHE A 108 4.72 20.33 -5.06
N LEU A 109 4.02 21.11 -4.22
CA LEU A 109 4.43 22.46 -3.84
C LEU A 109 5.51 22.49 -2.74
N GLY A 110 5.96 21.32 -2.28
CA GLY A 110 6.98 21.18 -1.24
C GLY A 110 6.39 20.91 0.16
N PRO A 111 7.26 20.81 1.19
CA PRO A 111 6.85 20.47 2.55
C PRO A 111 5.75 21.36 3.13
N ASP A 112 5.77 22.66 2.82
CA ASP A 112 4.80 23.66 3.32
C ASP A 112 3.36 23.34 2.89
N SER A 113 3.15 22.54 1.84
CA SER A 113 1.81 22.09 1.45
C SER A 113 1.30 20.86 2.18
N VAL A 114 2.16 20.23 2.98
CA VAL A 114 1.87 19.01 3.74
C VAL A 114 1.84 19.30 5.24
N VAL A 115 2.73 20.16 5.74
CA VAL A 115 2.88 20.49 7.17
C VAL A 115 1.56 20.81 7.88
N PRO A 116 0.65 21.65 7.33
CA PRO A 116 -0.61 21.96 8.02
C PRO A 116 -1.52 20.76 8.26
N PHE A 117 -1.38 19.68 7.49
CA PHE A 117 -2.08 18.42 7.74
C PHE A 117 -1.38 17.58 8.82
N LEU A 118 -0.04 17.61 8.88
CA LEU A 118 0.76 16.87 9.86
C LEU A 118 0.58 17.40 11.30
N GLU A 119 0.21 18.67 11.45
CA GLU A 119 -0.14 19.27 12.75
C GLU A 119 -1.33 18.55 13.44
N TRP A 120 -2.18 17.86 12.68
CA TRP A 120 -3.26 17.03 13.18
C TRP A 120 -2.74 15.65 13.56
N THR A 121 -2.02 15.57 14.68
CA THR A 121 -1.30 14.35 15.11
C THR A 121 -2.20 13.14 15.38
N ASP A 122 -3.50 13.34 15.59
CA ASP A 122 -4.52 12.28 15.74
C ASP A 122 -5.14 11.82 14.40
N ARG A 123 -4.71 12.39 13.27
CA ARG A 123 -5.23 12.14 11.93
C ARG A 123 -4.14 11.68 10.97
N GLY A 124 -4.50 10.84 10.00
CA GLY A 124 -3.60 10.32 8.98
C GLY A 124 -3.41 11.26 7.78
N VAL A 125 -2.18 11.32 7.26
CA VAL A 125 -1.83 12.09 6.06
C VAL A 125 -1.27 11.14 5.01
N VAL A 126 -1.99 10.97 3.90
CA VAL A 126 -1.64 10.02 2.84
C VAL A 126 -1.02 10.77 1.66
N VAL A 127 0.31 10.84 1.62
CA VAL A 127 1.06 11.63 0.64
C VAL A 127 1.11 10.92 -0.70
N LEU A 128 0.77 11.62 -1.79
CA LEU A 128 0.95 11.10 -3.14
C LEU A 128 2.43 10.88 -3.45
N CYS A 129 2.83 9.62 -3.71
CA CYS A 129 4.22 9.26 -3.96
C CYS A 129 4.42 8.74 -5.40
N ARG A 130 3.87 7.56 -5.71
CA ARG A 130 3.88 6.98 -7.07
C ARG A 130 2.48 6.54 -7.44
N THR A 131 1.78 7.31 -8.26
CA THR A 131 0.36 7.07 -8.57
C THR A 131 0.18 5.93 -9.58
N SER A 132 -0.99 5.28 -9.57
CA SER A 132 -1.27 4.09 -10.38
C SER A 132 -1.58 4.34 -11.85
N ASN A 133 -1.82 5.61 -12.24
CA ASN A 133 -2.20 5.96 -13.60
C ASN A 133 -1.01 5.80 -14.58
N PRO A 134 -1.28 5.43 -15.86
CA PRO A 134 -0.24 5.21 -16.87
C PRO A 134 0.76 6.36 -17.02
N ASP A 135 0.24 7.59 -17.01
CA ASP A 135 1.04 8.81 -17.19
C ASP A 135 1.68 9.33 -15.90
N GLY A 136 1.54 8.62 -14.77
CA GLY A 136 2.08 9.08 -13.49
C GLY A 136 3.60 9.28 -13.53
N GLY A 137 4.29 8.54 -14.41
CA GLY A 137 5.73 8.64 -14.61
C GLY A 137 6.21 9.96 -15.21
N TRP A 138 5.33 10.75 -15.85
CA TRP A 138 5.72 11.97 -16.59
C TRP A 138 6.52 12.98 -15.76
N ILE A 139 6.22 13.08 -14.46
CA ILE A 139 7.03 13.84 -13.49
C ILE A 139 7.60 12.92 -12.43
N GLN A 140 6.82 11.94 -11.94
CA GLN A 140 7.21 11.15 -10.79
C GLN A 140 8.42 10.26 -11.09
N GLY A 141 8.50 9.74 -12.33
CA GLY A 141 9.57 8.87 -12.81
C GLY A 141 10.79 9.61 -13.31
N GLU A 142 10.68 10.92 -13.55
CA GLU A 142 11.80 11.75 -13.98
C GLU A 142 12.88 11.79 -12.90
N ALA A 143 14.12 11.53 -13.33
CA ALA A 143 15.29 11.58 -12.47
C ALA A 143 16.04 12.88 -12.77
N SER A 144 16.05 13.82 -11.83
CA SER A 144 16.93 14.98 -11.85
C SER A 144 18.09 14.78 -10.89
N ASP A 145 18.76 13.63 -10.94
CA ASP A 145 19.97 13.25 -10.15
C ASP A 145 19.81 13.29 -8.60
N PRO A 146 20.15 12.24 -7.82
CA PRO A 146 20.47 10.86 -8.20
C PRO A 146 19.26 9.92 -8.21
N GLU A 147 18.04 10.41 -7.99
CA GLU A 147 16.85 9.54 -7.88
C GLU A 147 15.56 10.15 -8.45
N PRO A 148 14.60 9.31 -8.86
CA PRO A 148 13.28 9.76 -9.32
C PRO A 148 12.55 10.60 -8.27
N VAL A 149 11.69 11.51 -8.72
CA VAL A 149 10.87 12.37 -7.84
C VAL A 149 10.09 11.56 -6.80
N TYR A 150 9.50 10.42 -7.18
CA TYR A 150 8.77 9.59 -6.22
C TYR A 150 9.65 9.06 -5.08
N MET A 151 10.94 8.79 -5.33
CA MET A 151 11.85 8.34 -4.26
C MET A 151 12.20 9.47 -3.30
N ARG A 152 12.35 10.70 -3.81
CA ARG A 152 12.53 11.89 -2.95
C ARG A 152 11.33 12.09 -2.04
N ILE A 153 10.12 11.94 -2.57
CA ILE A 153 8.88 12.01 -1.79
C ILE A 153 8.85 10.90 -0.73
N ALA A 154 9.18 9.66 -1.09
CA ALA A 154 9.20 8.54 -0.15
C ALA A 154 10.14 8.80 1.04
N LYS A 155 11.35 9.29 0.77
CA LYS A 155 12.33 9.65 1.81
C LYS A 155 11.88 10.85 2.66
N ALA A 156 11.32 11.88 2.02
CA ALA A 156 10.80 13.05 2.73
C ALA A 156 9.66 12.67 3.68
N ALA A 157 8.75 11.79 3.24
CA ALA A 157 7.65 11.28 4.05
C ALA A 157 8.12 10.57 5.32
N VAL A 158 9.23 9.83 5.28
CA VAL A 158 9.85 9.24 6.49
C VAL A 158 10.28 10.34 7.46
N GLY A 159 10.92 11.40 6.96
CA GLY A 159 11.32 12.54 7.78
C GLY A 159 10.13 13.34 8.35
N TRP A 160 9.01 13.40 7.62
CA TRP A 160 7.78 14.05 8.07
C TRP A 160 6.99 13.23 9.10
N ASN A 161 7.23 11.92 9.19
CA ASN A 161 6.44 11.00 10.01
C ASN A 161 6.78 11.06 11.52
N THR A 162 6.93 12.26 12.08
CA THR A 162 7.33 12.46 13.48
C THR A 162 6.26 12.03 14.48
N ALA A 163 4.98 12.13 14.10
CA ALA A 163 3.84 11.70 14.91
C ALA A 163 3.35 10.28 14.57
N GLY A 164 3.99 9.58 13.61
CA GLY A 164 3.56 8.24 13.19
C GLY A 164 2.26 8.22 12.39
N ASN A 165 1.85 9.35 11.80
CA ASN A 165 0.58 9.54 11.11
C ASN A 165 0.69 9.70 9.58
N VAL A 166 1.86 9.44 9.00
CA VAL A 166 2.08 9.52 7.54
C VAL A 166 1.88 8.17 6.86
N MET A 167 1.25 8.21 5.70
CA MET A 167 1.12 7.10 4.75
C MET A 167 1.55 7.56 3.36
N LEU A 168 1.84 6.62 2.45
CA LEU A 168 2.14 6.92 1.05
C LEU A 168 1.10 6.33 0.09
N VAL A 169 0.75 7.04 -0.96
CA VAL A 169 0.03 6.46 -2.11
C VAL A 169 1.04 5.85 -3.08
N THR A 170 0.96 4.53 -3.27
CA THR A 170 1.82 3.77 -4.19
C THR A 170 0.97 2.85 -5.06
N GLY A 171 0.99 3.03 -6.37
CA GLY A 171 0.15 2.26 -7.29
C GLY A 171 0.54 0.79 -7.41
N ALA A 172 -0.46 -0.10 -7.43
CA ALA A 172 -0.27 -1.54 -7.64
C ALA A 172 0.26 -1.92 -9.03
N THR A 173 0.18 -1.00 -10.00
CA THR A 173 0.58 -1.20 -11.40
C THR A 173 2.10 -1.19 -11.61
N TYR A 174 2.89 -0.78 -10.59
CA TYR A 174 4.35 -0.70 -10.66
C TYR A 174 5.04 -1.43 -9.48
N PRO A 175 4.97 -2.78 -9.39
CA PRO A 175 5.49 -3.54 -8.23
C PRO A 175 6.98 -3.32 -7.94
N ALA A 176 7.82 -3.14 -8.97
CA ALA A 176 9.24 -2.88 -8.78
C ALA A 176 9.51 -1.53 -8.09
N GLU A 177 8.76 -0.50 -8.45
CA GLU A 177 8.85 0.83 -7.82
C GLU A 177 8.27 0.79 -6.40
N LEU A 178 7.18 0.05 -6.21
CA LEU A 178 6.59 -0.21 -4.90
C LEU A 178 7.61 -0.86 -3.95
N ALA A 179 8.36 -1.87 -4.41
CA ALA A 179 9.42 -2.51 -3.61
C ALA A 179 10.58 -1.55 -3.27
N ARG A 180 10.95 -0.66 -4.20
CA ARG A 180 11.95 0.40 -3.94
C ARG A 180 11.47 1.37 -2.86
N ILE A 181 10.19 1.76 -2.91
CA ILE A 181 9.58 2.64 -1.91
C ILE A 181 9.50 1.93 -0.55
N ARG A 182 9.09 0.65 -0.49
CA ARG A 182 9.11 -0.15 0.76
C ARG A 182 10.49 -0.18 1.39
N THR A 183 11.55 -0.33 0.58
CA THR A 183 12.93 -0.31 1.08
C THR A 183 13.31 1.06 1.69
N ALA A 184 12.87 2.17 1.08
CA ALA A 184 13.17 3.52 1.58
C ALA A 184 12.29 3.97 2.74
N ALA A 185 11.09 3.41 2.88
CA ALA A 185 10.10 3.74 3.90
C ALA A 185 9.56 2.46 4.58
N PRO A 186 10.40 1.72 5.33
CA PRO A 186 10.10 0.37 5.81
C PRO A 186 8.85 0.29 6.69
N ASP A 187 8.66 1.28 7.57
CA ASP A 187 7.57 1.29 8.57
C ASP A 187 6.35 2.13 8.15
N VAL A 188 6.43 2.85 7.01
CA VAL A 188 5.35 3.72 6.56
C VAL A 188 4.26 2.87 5.88
N PRO A 189 2.97 2.96 6.28
CA PRO A 189 1.90 2.24 5.61
C PRO A 189 1.59 2.83 4.22
N PHE A 190 1.21 1.98 3.27
CA PHE A 190 0.89 2.38 1.91
C PHE A 190 -0.60 2.23 1.60
N LEU A 191 -1.20 3.27 1.05
CA LEU A 191 -2.47 3.19 0.33
C LEU A 191 -2.16 2.76 -1.11
N VAL A 192 -2.66 1.60 -1.50
CA VAL A 192 -2.34 0.95 -2.78
C VAL A 192 -3.56 0.91 -3.69
N PRO A 193 -3.81 1.95 -4.51
CA PRO A 193 -4.81 1.91 -5.56
C PRO A 193 -4.29 1.14 -6.79
N GLY A 194 -5.20 0.78 -7.69
CA GLY A 194 -4.86 0.20 -9.00
C GLY A 194 -5.18 -1.28 -9.16
N ILE A 195 -5.69 -1.95 -8.13
CA ILE A 195 -6.22 -3.32 -8.23
C ILE A 195 -7.65 -3.29 -8.84
N GLY A 196 -7.98 -4.31 -9.64
CA GLY A 196 -9.27 -4.43 -10.32
C GLY A 196 -9.26 -3.73 -11.67
N SER A 197 -10.19 -2.81 -11.91
CA SER A 197 -10.33 -2.03 -13.16
C SER A 197 -9.08 -1.36 -13.77
N GLN A 198 -7.97 -1.19 -13.04
CA GLN A 198 -6.70 -0.65 -13.58
C GLN A 198 -5.64 -1.74 -13.88
N GLY A 199 -5.95 -3.01 -13.62
CA GLY A 199 -5.12 -4.14 -14.01
C GLY A 199 -3.91 -4.43 -13.11
N GLY A 200 -3.81 -3.82 -11.93
CA GLY A 200 -2.74 -4.14 -10.98
C GLY A 200 -2.81 -5.59 -10.51
N ASP A 201 -1.63 -6.22 -10.38
CA ASP A 201 -1.48 -7.59 -9.91
C ASP A 201 -1.44 -7.62 -8.37
N ILE A 202 -2.41 -8.31 -7.75
CA ILE A 202 -2.52 -8.43 -6.29
C ILE A 202 -1.30 -9.13 -5.69
N ASP A 203 -0.84 -10.21 -6.31
CA ASP A 203 0.28 -11.01 -5.81
C ASP A 203 1.57 -10.19 -5.85
N ALA A 204 1.85 -9.55 -6.99
CA ALA A 204 3.05 -8.74 -7.14
C ALA A 204 3.02 -7.51 -6.21
N ALA A 205 1.89 -6.80 -6.12
CA ALA A 205 1.76 -5.63 -5.27
C ALA A 205 1.88 -5.97 -3.77
N VAL A 206 1.27 -7.08 -3.32
CA VAL A 206 1.39 -7.53 -1.93
C VAL A 206 2.82 -7.97 -1.64
N ALA A 207 3.43 -8.81 -2.50
CA ALA A 207 4.82 -9.25 -2.31
C ALA A 207 5.82 -8.07 -2.26
N ALA A 208 5.63 -7.05 -3.09
CA ALA A 208 6.48 -5.87 -3.11
C ALA A 208 6.26 -4.92 -1.92
N GLY A 209 5.05 -4.92 -1.35
CA GLY A 209 4.60 -3.84 -0.46
C GLY A 209 4.47 -4.18 1.01
N LEU A 210 4.50 -5.46 1.39
CA LEU A 210 4.43 -5.83 2.80
C LEU A 210 5.65 -5.31 3.57
N ASP A 211 5.43 -4.89 4.81
CA ASP A 211 6.51 -4.70 5.78
C ASP A 211 7.05 -6.05 6.29
N ASP A 212 8.13 -6.03 7.07
CA ASP A 212 8.77 -7.23 7.64
C ASP A 212 7.86 -8.02 8.60
N GLN A 213 6.74 -7.44 9.03
CA GLN A 213 5.71 -8.07 9.87
C GLN A 213 4.52 -8.58 9.03
N GLY A 214 4.60 -8.48 7.71
CA GLY A 214 3.51 -8.81 6.81
C GLY A 214 2.31 -7.89 6.95
N ARG A 215 2.49 -6.60 7.24
CA ARG A 215 1.44 -5.57 7.30
C ARG A 215 1.79 -4.43 6.34
N GLY A 216 1.32 -3.21 6.62
CA GLY A 216 1.76 -2.00 5.92
C GLY A 216 1.03 -1.69 4.61
N LEU A 217 -0.02 -2.43 4.24
CA LEU A 217 -0.79 -2.21 3.02
C LEU A 217 -2.29 -2.00 3.25
N VAL A 218 -2.83 -0.97 2.61
CA VAL A 218 -4.24 -0.67 2.43
C VAL A 218 -4.55 -0.75 0.94
N VAL A 219 -4.97 -1.92 0.46
CA VAL A 219 -5.24 -2.19 -0.95
C VAL A 219 -6.63 -1.70 -1.31
N ASN A 220 -6.71 -0.64 -2.11
CA ASN A 220 -7.96 0.00 -2.48
C ASN A 220 -8.57 -0.61 -3.74
N VAL A 221 -9.82 -1.06 -3.64
CA VAL A 221 -10.66 -1.50 -4.75
C VAL A 221 -11.97 -0.70 -4.70
N SER A 222 -12.34 -0.08 -5.81
CA SER A 222 -13.52 0.80 -5.89
C SER A 222 -14.58 0.22 -6.82
N ARG A 223 -14.50 0.53 -8.12
CA ARG A 223 -15.51 0.19 -9.14
C ARG A 223 -15.93 -1.28 -9.15
N ASP A 224 -14.99 -2.21 -8.99
CA ASP A 224 -15.26 -3.64 -9.00
C ASP A 224 -16.08 -4.14 -7.79
N ILE A 225 -16.10 -3.37 -6.70
CA ILE A 225 -16.95 -3.64 -5.53
C ILE A 225 -18.26 -2.89 -5.68
N MET A 226 -18.20 -1.56 -5.90
CA MET A 226 -19.40 -0.71 -5.95
C MET A 226 -20.41 -1.15 -7.02
N TYR A 227 -19.92 -1.64 -8.15
CA TYR A 227 -20.71 -1.96 -9.33
C TYR A 227 -20.56 -3.41 -9.75
N ALA A 228 -20.39 -4.30 -8.78
CA ALA A 228 -20.32 -5.74 -9.02
C ALA A 228 -21.63 -6.31 -9.58
N SER A 229 -22.76 -5.67 -9.29
CA SER A 229 -24.05 -5.86 -9.97
C SER A 229 -24.72 -4.50 -10.18
N ALA A 230 -25.61 -4.43 -11.18
CA ALA A 230 -26.40 -3.26 -11.54
C ALA A 230 -27.89 -3.39 -11.15
N GLY A 231 -28.30 -4.52 -10.56
CA GLY A 231 -29.69 -4.80 -10.20
C GLY A 231 -30.03 -4.53 -8.73
N GLU A 232 -31.18 -5.03 -8.31
CA GLU A 232 -31.61 -4.99 -6.90
C GLU A 232 -30.66 -5.77 -5.96
N ASP A 233 -29.88 -6.70 -6.52
CA ASP A 233 -28.87 -7.51 -5.83
C ASP A 233 -27.50 -6.82 -5.70
N PHE A 234 -27.39 -5.51 -5.99
CA PHE A 234 -26.11 -4.78 -5.98
C PHE A 234 -25.34 -4.93 -4.66
N ALA A 235 -26.04 -4.91 -3.52
CA ALA A 235 -25.44 -5.05 -2.19
C ALA A 235 -24.81 -6.44 -2.00
N GLN A 236 -25.52 -7.49 -2.42
CA GLN A 236 -25.02 -8.86 -2.39
C GLN A 236 -23.85 -9.05 -3.35
N GLY A 237 -23.94 -8.45 -4.55
CA GLY A 237 -22.85 -8.43 -5.52
C GLY A 237 -21.60 -7.76 -4.97
N ALA A 238 -21.75 -6.60 -4.33
CA ALA A 238 -20.66 -5.87 -3.70
C ALA A 238 -20.00 -6.66 -2.57
N LEU A 239 -20.80 -7.30 -1.70
CA LEU A 239 -20.29 -8.18 -0.65
C LEU A 239 -19.51 -9.37 -1.23
N ALA A 240 -20.04 -10.03 -2.26
CA ALA A 240 -19.34 -11.13 -2.92
C ALA A 240 -18.01 -10.68 -3.54
N ALA A 241 -17.98 -9.51 -4.19
CA ALA A 241 -16.76 -8.92 -4.72
C ALA A 241 -15.74 -8.58 -3.62
N ALA A 242 -16.19 -7.94 -2.53
CA ALA A 242 -15.33 -7.59 -1.39
C ALA A 242 -14.71 -8.85 -0.76
N ARG A 243 -15.49 -9.91 -0.53
CA ARG A 243 -15.00 -11.20 -0.03
C ARG A 243 -13.96 -11.82 -0.94
N ARG A 244 -14.20 -11.80 -2.26
CA ARG A 244 -13.25 -12.32 -3.26
C ARG A 244 -11.91 -11.56 -3.18
N TYR A 245 -11.95 -10.24 -3.14
CA TYR A 245 -10.74 -9.43 -3.04
C TYR A 245 -10.01 -9.60 -1.71
N LYS A 246 -10.73 -9.60 -0.58
CA LYS A 246 -10.17 -9.87 0.75
C LYS A 246 -9.46 -11.23 0.78
N LEU A 247 -10.10 -12.27 0.23
CA LEU A 247 -9.51 -13.60 0.15
C LEU A 247 -8.26 -13.63 -0.73
N ALA A 248 -8.30 -12.99 -1.91
CA ALA A 248 -7.14 -12.92 -2.81
C ALA A 248 -5.96 -12.21 -2.15
N ILE A 249 -6.20 -11.07 -1.48
CA ILE A 249 -5.20 -10.32 -0.74
C ILE A 249 -4.61 -11.15 0.41
N ASN A 250 -5.45 -11.86 1.17
CA ASN A 250 -4.98 -12.72 2.27
C ASN A 250 -4.13 -13.90 1.76
N LYS A 251 -4.54 -14.54 0.65
CA LYS A 251 -3.75 -15.61 0.01
C LYS A 251 -2.40 -15.10 -0.48
N ALA A 252 -2.37 -13.93 -1.13
CA ALA A 252 -1.13 -13.28 -1.56
C ALA A 252 -0.20 -13.01 -0.36
N ARG A 253 -0.76 -12.46 0.72
CA ARG A 253 -0.02 -12.22 1.97
C ARG A 253 0.57 -13.49 2.56
N GLU A 254 -0.22 -14.56 2.67
CA GLU A 254 0.26 -15.84 3.18
C GLU A 254 1.37 -16.45 2.32
N ARG A 255 1.27 -16.32 0.99
CA ARG A 255 2.33 -16.77 0.07
C ARG A 255 3.62 -15.99 0.30
N SER A 256 3.55 -14.66 0.36
CA SER A 256 4.72 -13.81 0.59
C SER A 256 5.40 -14.12 1.93
N LEU A 257 4.63 -14.29 3.00
CA LEU A 257 5.16 -14.65 4.32
C LEU A 257 5.85 -16.02 4.33
N ARG A 258 5.28 -17.02 3.63
CA ARG A 258 5.92 -18.34 3.48
C ARG A 258 7.22 -18.27 2.69
N GLN A 259 7.28 -17.44 1.65
CA GLN A 259 8.49 -17.25 0.85
C GLN A 259 9.60 -16.52 1.62
N GLN A 260 9.24 -15.56 2.48
CA GLN A 260 10.19 -14.86 3.36
C GLN A 260 10.74 -15.76 4.47
N ALA A 261 9.92 -16.69 4.98
CA ALA A 261 10.32 -17.63 6.04
C ALA A 261 11.11 -18.85 5.52
N ALA A 262 11.11 -19.13 4.22
CA ALA A 262 11.85 -20.24 3.65
C ALA A 262 13.37 -20.00 3.79
N PRO A 263 14.17 -20.99 4.23
CA PRO A 263 15.62 -20.84 4.28
C PRO A 263 16.12 -20.50 2.89
N ARG A 264 16.82 -19.35 2.76
CA ARG A 264 17.50 -19.00 1.51
C ARG A 264 18.44 -20.15 1.18
N GLN A 265 18.14 -20.91 0.13
CA GLN A 265 19.13 -21.79 -0.46
C GLN A 265 20.32 -20.90 -0.79
N VAL A 266 21.44 -21.13 -0.11
CA VAL A 266 22.73 -20.54 -0.48
C VAL A 266 22.96 -21.01 -1.91
N SER A 267 22.83 -20.10 -2.87
CA SER A 267 23.07 -20.43 -4.28
C SER A 267 24.48 -20.99 -4.39
N ASP A 268 24.64 -22.08 -5.13
CA ASP A 268 25.90 -22.78 -5.49
C ASP A 268 26.90 -21.90 -6.30
N ARG A 269 27.03 -20.62 -5.97
CA ARG A 269 28.03 -19.70 -6.55
C ARG A 269 29.45 -19.96 -6.05
N TYR A 270 29.66 -20.97 -5.21
CA TYR A 270 31.00 -21.47 -4.86
C TYR A 270 31.33 -22.84 -5.48
N ALA A 271 30.50 -23.38 -6.39
CA ALA A 271 30.73 -24.70 -6.97
C ALA A 271 31.60 -24.72 -8.24
N ASN A 272 31.98 -23.58 -8.83
CA ASN A 272 32.73 -23.58 -10.11
C ASN A 272 33.87 -22.55 -10.15
N HIS A 273 34.92 -22.76 -9.37
CA HIS A 273 36.28 -22.31 -9.71
C HIS A 273 37.33 -23.30 -9.17
N LEU A 274 37.31 -24.53 -9.68
CA LEU A 274 38.47 -25.43 -9.60
C LEU A 274 39.08 -25.52 -10.99
N ASN A 275 39.93 -24.55 -11.30
CA ASN A 275 40.82 -24.61 -12.45
C ASN A 275 41.98 -25.53 -12.07
N ILE A 276 41.95 -26.77 -12.58
CA ILE A 276 43.03 -27.75 -12.40
C ILE A 276 44.22 -27.26 -13.22
N ASN A 277 45.18 -26.60 -12.57
CA ASN A 277 46.53 -26.45 -13.10
C ASN A 277 47.48 -27.35 -12.29
N ARG A 278 48.24 -28.15 -13.04
CA ARG A 278 49.28 -29.06 -12.58
C ARG A 278 50.35 -28.32 -11.75
N LEU A 279 50.86 -29.06 -10.77
CA LEU A 279 52.18 -29.01 -10.10
C LEU A 279 52.15 -28.58 -8.62
N GLY A 280 52.53 -29.53 -7.75
CA GLY A 280 53.18 -29.27 -6.47
C GLY A 280 52.28 -29.31 -5.23
N SER A 281 52.33 -30.43 -4.50
CA SER A 281 52.02 -30.59 -3.07
C SER A 281 50.69 -30.02 -2.55
N LEU A 282 49.68 -30.88 -2.41
CA LEU A 282 48.47 -30.59 -1.63
C LEU A 282 48.72 -30.80 -0.13
N SER A 283 48.38 -29.81 0.68
CA SER A 283 47.86 -29.99 2.04
C SER A 283 46.56 -29.21 2.12
N PHE A 284 45.45 -29.89 2.40
CA PHE A 284 44.13 -29.26 2.54
C PHE A 284 43.63 -29.48 3.96
N VAL A 285 43.19 -28.40 4.60
CA VAL A 285 42.40 -28.43 5.83
C VAL A 285 40.94 -28.31 5.41
N ILE A 286 40.16 -29.36 5.59
CA ILE A 286 38.70 -29.30 5.49
C ILE A 286 38.18 -29.01 6.89
N SER A 287 37.75 -27.77 7.15
CA SER A 287 36.92 -27.45 8.31
C SER A 287 35.46 -27.61 7.91
N ILE A 288 34.86 -28.73 8.30
CA ILE A 288 33.41 -28.88 8.32
C ILE A 288 32.90 -28.35 9.66
N THR A 289 32.23 -27.20 9.63
CA THR A 289 31.49 -26.71 10.80
C THR A 289 30.07 -27.28 10.73
N ILE A 290 29.87 -28.44 11.38
CA ILE A 290 28.54 -28.87 11.80
C ILE A 290 28.36 -28.34 13.22
N GLY A 291 27.20 -27.73 13.49
CA GLY A 291 26.94 -26.94 14.69
C GLY A 291 27.45 -27.56 16.01
N GLY A 292 28.09 -26.72 16.83
CA GLY A 292 28.33 -26.94 18.25
C GLY A 292 29.69 -27.57 18.61
N SER A 293 30.51 -26.76 19.28
CA SER A 293 31.78 -27.09 19.98
C SER A 293 33.04 -27.30 19.12
N ALA A 294 34.06 -26.47 19.38
CA ALA A 294 35.40 -26.61 18.84
C ALA A 294 36.24 -27.49 19.78
N SER A 295 36.95 -28.48 19.23
CA SER A 295 38.10 -29.10 19.89
C SER A 295 39.25 -29.23 18.88
N ALA A 296 40.43 -28.78 19.27
CA ALA A 296 41.66 -28.89 18.49
C ALA A 296 42.32 -30.26 18.75
N ALA A 297 42.74 -30.96 17.70
CA ALA A 297 43.52 -32.19 17.82
C ALA A 297 44.83 -32.11 17.01
N ALA A 298 45.87 -32.69 17.60
CA ALA A 298 47.29 -32.48 17.34
C ALA A 298 47.87 -33.18 16.11
N TRP A 299 49.05 -32.71 15.69
CA TRP A 299 49.85 -33.15 14.55
C TRP A 299 50.59 -34.48 14.81
N GLY A 300 50.61 -35.35 13.80
CA GLY A 300 51.49 -36.53 13.74
C GLY A 300 52.13 -36.67 12.36
N THR A 301 53.47 -36.68 12.31
CA THR A 301 54.29 -36.93 11.12
C THR A 301 54.50 -38.43 10.92
N LEU A 302 54.36 -38.92 9.68
CA LEU A 302 54.82 -40.25 9.26
C LEU A 302 55.59 -40.17 7.93
N PRO A 303 56.53 -41.09 7.67
CA PRO A 303 57.70 -40.84 6.84
C PRO A 303 57.50 -41.23 5.37
N ALA A 304 58.35 -40.64 4.53
CA ALA A 304 58.45 -40.87 3.11
C ALA A 304 58.69 -42.34 2.74
N PHE A 305 57.94 -42.84 1.76
CA PHE A 305 58.31 -44.03 1.00
C PHE A 305 58.65 -43.67 -0.44
N ARG A 306 59.90 -44.00 -0.82
CA ARG A 306 60.40 -44.03 -2.20
C ARG A 306 59.82 -45.24 -2.94
N LYS A 307 59.21 -45.02 -4.10
CA LYS A 307 59.73 -45.40 -5.43
C LYS A 307 58.78 -44.88 -6.50
#